data_AF-A0A7S0V876-F1
#
_entry.id   AF-A0A7S0V876-F1
#
_cell.length_a   1.000
_cell.length_b   1.000
_cell.length_c   1.000
_cell.angle_alpha   90.00
_cell.angle_beta   90.00
_cell.angle_gamma   90.00
#
_symmetry.space_group_name_H-M   'P 1'
#
loop_
_entity.id
_entity.type
_entity.pdbx_description
1 polymer ?
#
loop_
_entity_poly.entity_id
_entity_poly.type
_entity_poly.pdbx_seq_one_letter_code
_entity_poly.pdbx_strand_id
1 'polypeptide(L)'
;AGAAAAAAAAQATLAAATTVNGAAVLTKNGDEKEGDESTPPALTVGALLLWFDTAFSERFCKENPSLLSTSPYAVATHWAQTVLPLAVPISAVQYGRISGCVSMARSRTEHRCLDISMTYRAHLREGQERARGGANLDLTLERTQIFKMSVTGPA
;
A
#
# COMPACT_ATOMS: atom_id res chain seq x y z
N ALA A 1 18.89 1.59 14.21
CA ALA A 1 17.81 1.96 15.17
C ALA A 1 16.60 2.64 14.52
N GLY A 2 16.71 3.33 13.38
CA GLY A 2 15.60 4.12 12.79
C GLY A 2 14.55 3.36 11.97
N ALA A 3 14.88 2.22 11.34
CA ALA A 3 13.96 1.52 10.44
C ALA A 3 12.85 0.73 11.16
N ALA A 4 13.15 0.18 12.34
CA ALA A 4 12.19 -0.59 13.15
C ALA A 4 11.11 0.31 13.79
N ALA A 5 11.46 1.56 14.12
CA ALA A 5 10.50 2.53 14.67
C ALA A 5 9.48 3.00 13.63
N ALA A 6 9.88 3.09 12.35
CA ALA A 6 8.97 3.42 11.26
C ALA A 6 7.93 2.32 10.97
N ALA A 7 8.32 1.05 11.14
CA ALA A 7 7.41 -0.09 10.99
C ALA A 7 6.36 -0.17 12.12
N ALA A 8 6.75 0.15 13.35
CA ALA A 8 5.82 0.21 14.49
C ALA A 8 4.87 1.42 14.41
N ALA A 9 5.35 2.58 13.95
CA ALA A 9 4.52 3.78 13.77
C ALA A 9 3.49 3.64 12.64
N ALA A 10 3.79 2.84 11.60
CA ALA A 10 2.87 2.56 10.50
C ALA A 10 1.62 1.78 10.93
N GLN A 11 1.68 1.02 12.05
CA GLN A 11 0.53 0.28 12.59
C GLN A 11 -0.54 1.20 13.21
N ALA A 12 -0.18 2.44 13.57
CA ALA A 12 -1.05 3.33 14.37
C ALA A 12 -1.93 4.29 13.55
N THR A 13 -1.80 4.36 12.21
CA THR A 13 -2.58 5.32 11.40
C THR A 13 -3.14 4.66 10.14
N LEU A 14 -3.96 3.62 10.29
CA LEU A 14 -4.69 3.03 9.17
C LEU A 14 -6.06 3.72 9.01
N ALA A 15 -6.07 4.92 8.42
CA ALA A 15 -7.30 5.67 8.17
C ALA A 15 -8.05 5.14 6.93
N ALA A 16 -8.71 3.99 7.05
CA ALA A 16 -9.47 3.33 5.99
C ALA A 16 -8.61 2.85 4.80
N ALA A 17 -8.09 1.62 4.92
CA ALA A 17 -7.42 0.94 3.83
C ALA A 17 -8.45 0.17 2.97
N THR A 18 -8.58 0.53 1.69
CA THR A 18 -9.31 -0.32 0.73
C THR A 18 -8.47 -1.57 0.48
N THR A 19 -9.03 -2.73 0.80
CA THR A 19 -8.37 -4.04 0.67
C THR A 19 -8.75 -4.70 -0.65
N VAL A 20 -7.75 -5.18 -1.40
CA VAL A 20 -7.91 -6.06 -2.55
C VAL A 20 -6.86 -7.17 -2.46
N ASN A 21 -7.29 -8.43 -2.35
CA ASN A 21 -6.44 -9.63 -2.47
C ASN A 21 -5.08 -9.57 -1.74
N GLY A 22 -5.08 -9.42 -0.41
CA GLY A 22 -3.84 -9.40 0.38
C GLY A 22 -3.04 -8.09 0.28
N ALA A 23 -3.61 -7.06 -0.37
CA ALA A 23 -3.04 -5.74 -0.43
C ALA A 23 -4.03 -4.68 0.06
N ALA A 24 -3.52 -3.62 0.67
CA ALA A 24 -4.31 -2.46 1.05
C ALA A 24 -3.57 -1.16 0.79
N VAL A 25 -4.33 -0.09 0.66
CA VAL A 25 -3.76 1.24 0.45
C VAL A 25 -3.58 1.95 1.79
N LEU A 26 -2.34 2.36 2.09
CA LEU A 26 -2.06 3.17 3.27
C LEU A 26 -2.44 4.62 3.01
N THR A 27 -3.39 5.09 3.79
CA THR A 27 -3.90 6.44 3.79
C THR A 27 -3.44 7.19 5.04
N LYS A 28 -2.91 8.40 4.86
CA LYS A 28 -2.61 9.33 5.96
C LYS A 28 -3.48 10.57 5.79
N ASN A 29 -4.03 11.07 6.89
CA ASN A 29 -4.58 12.43 6.93
C ASN A 29 -3.43 13.41 6.63
N GLY A 30 -3.63 14.32 5.69
CA GLY A 30 -2.67 15.39 5.40
C GLY A 30 -2.38 16.20 6.65
N ASP A 31 -1.15 16.70 6.78
CA ASP A 31 -0.78 17.58 7.89
C ASP A 31 -1.67 18.82 7.83
N GLU A 32 -2.39 19.09 8.91
CA GLU A 32 -3.24 20.28 9.05
C GLU A 32 -2.37 21.52 8.87
N LYS A 33 -2.60 22.28 7.80
CA LYS A 33 -2.10 23.65 7.77
C LYS A 33 -3.00 24.47 8.69
N GLU A 34 -2.43 24.86 9.83
CA GLU A 34 -3.00 25.84 10.76
C GLU A 34 -3.40 27.09 9.96
N GLY A 35 -4.70 27.25 9.65
CA GLY A 35 -5.19 28.40 8.90
C GLY A 35 -6.50 28.33 8.11
N ASP A 36 -7.24 27.21 8.04
CA ASP A 36 -8.59 27.21 7.42
C ASP A 36 -9.51 26.12 7.99
N GLU A 37 -10.35 26.51 8.95
CA GLU A 37 -11.34 25.68 9.65
C GLU A 37 -12.58 25.37 8.77
N SER A 38 -12.35 24.95 7.52
CA SER A 38 -13.42 24.51 6.61
C SER A 38 -13.00 23.43 5.60
N THR A 39 -11.70 23.17 5.47
CA THR A 39 -11.19 22.17 4.51
C THR A 39 -10.94 20.84 5.22
N PRO A 40 -11.65 19.73 4.88
CA PRO A 40 -11.39 18.43 5.49
C PRO A 40 -9.93 18.01 5.25
N PRO A 41 -9.28 17.33 6.21
CA PRO A 41 -7.88 16.92 6.07
C PRO A 41 -7.72 16.13 4.78
N ALA A 42 -6.80 16.57 3.91
CA ALA A 42 -6.61 15.97 2.60
C ALA A 42 -6.18 14.51 2.79
N LEU A 43 -7.08 13.56 2.55
CA LEU A 43 -6.76 12.14 2.60
C LEU A 43 -5.78 11.83 1.48
N THR A 44 -4.60 11.31 1.83
CA THR A 44 -3.56 10.97 0.85
C THR A 44 -3.18 9.51 0.92
N VAL A 45 -2.95 8.90 -0.24
CA VAL A 45 -2.42 7.55 -0.38
C VAL A 45 -0.90 7.61 -0.47
N GLY A 46 -0.21 7.07 0.53
CA GLY A 46 1.25 7.14 0.64
C GLY A 46 1.98 5.83 0.32
N ALA A 47 1.33 4.68 0.48
CA ALA A 47 1.94 3.37 0.22
C ALA A 47 0.91 2.30 -0.13
N LEU A 48 1.40 1.19 -0.69
CA LEU A 48 0.69 -0.08 -0.78
C LEU A 48 1.22 -1.02 0.30
N LEU A 49 0.32 -1.60 1.09
CA LEU A 49 0.60 -2.64 2.08
C LEU A 49 0.35 -4.00 1.48
N LEU A 50 1.27 -4.93 1.69
CA LEU A 50 1.14 -6.33 1.32
C LEU A 50 1.22 -7.19 2.58
N TRP A 51 0.34 -8.18 2.67
CA TRP A 51 0.38 -9.25 3.66
C TRP A 51 0.04 -10.59 3.00
N PHE A 52 0.14 -11.66 3.77
CA PHE A 52 -0.27 -12.99 3.34
C PHE A 52 -1.16 -13.66 4.37
N ASP A 53 -1.95 -14.60 3.85
CA ASP A 53 -2.80 -15.51 4.61
C ASP A 53 -2.39 -16.95 4.26
N THR A 54 -2.23 -17.78 5.29
CA THR A 54 -1.92 -19.20 5.15
C THR A 54 -3.05 -20.01 5.76
N ALA A 55 -3.81 -20.69 4.91
CA ALA A 55 -4.93 -21.53 5.33
C ALA A 55 -4.48 -22.96 5.62
N PHE A 56 -4.70 -23.40 6.85
CA PHE A 56 -4.71 -24.80 7.26
C PHE A 56 -6.13 -25.33 7.03
N SER A 57 -6.43 -25.68 5.79
CA SER A 57 -7.79 -26.03 5.38
C SER A 57 -8.26 -27.37 5.94
N GLU A 58 -9.57 -27.58 5.97
CA GLU A 58 -10.19 -28.85 6.39
C GLU A 58 -9.66 -30.07 5.63
N ARG A 59 -9.15 -29.87 4.41
CA ARG A 59 -8.53 -30.94 3.60
C ARG A 59 -7.30 -31.54 4.27
N PHE A 60 -6.52 -30.73 5.00
CA PHE A 60 -5.25 -31.13 5.60
C PHE A 60 -5.29 -31.09 7.14
N CYS A 61 -6.19 -30.30 7.72
CA CYS A 61 -6.36 -30.11 9.15
C CYS A 61 -7.85 -30.23 9.52
N LYS A 62 -8.41 -31.44 9.42
CA LYS A 62 -9.85 -31.70 9.57
C LYS A 62 -10.39 -31.38 10.96
N GLU A 63 -9.60 -31.63 12.00
CA GLU A 63 -10.02 -31.44 13.40
C GLU A 63 -10.01 -29.97 13.84
N ASN A 64 -9.09 -29.18 13.28
CA ASN A 64 -8.96 -27.77 13.61
C ASN A 64 -8.48 -26.96 12.40
N PRO A 65 -9.37 -26.69 11.44
CA PRO A 65 -9.04 -25.80 10.34
C PRO A 65 -8.76 -24.40 10.88
N SER A 66 -7.71 -23.76 10.39
CA SER A 66 -7.30 -22.44 10.87
C SER A 66 -6.70 -21.57 9.77
N LEU A 67 -6.71 -20.26 10.00
CA LEU A 67 -6.11 -19.28 9.11
C LEU A 67 -5.07 -18.47 9.88
N LEU A 68 -3.80 -18.61 9.48
CA LEU A 68 -2.75 -17.69 9.92
C LEU A 68 -2.78 -16.47 9.00
N SER A 69 -3.17 -15.32 9.54
CA SER A 69 -3.15 -14.04 8.81
C SER A 69 -2.08 -13.12 9.34
N THR A 70 -1.37 -12.45 8.43
CA THR A 70 -0.46 -11.34 8.74
C THR A 70 -1.07 -9.97 8.43
N SER A 71 -2.39 -9.95 8.18
CA SER A 71 -3.16 -8.75 7.92
C SER A 71 -2.99 -7.69 9.03
N PRO A 72 -2.97 -6.39 8.68
CA PRO A 72 -2.99 -5.32 9.69
C PRO A 72 -4.28 -5.31 10.53
N TYR A 73 -5.31 -6.05 10.11
CA TYR A 73 -6.57 -6.22 10.84
C TYR A 73 -6.57 -7.44 11.77
N ALA A 74 -5.51 -8.25 11.75
CA ALA A 74 -5.34 -9.43 12.59
C ALA A 74 -4.38 -9.13 13.75
N VAL A 75 -4.21 -10.11 14.65
CA VAL A 75 -3.20 -10.04 15.72
C VAL A 75 -1.81 -9.92 15.09
N ALA A 76 -1.00 -9.00 15.61
CA ALA A 76 0.35 -8.76 15.12
C ALA A 76 1.21 -10.03 15.17
N THR A 77 1.92 -10.31 14.08
CA THR A 77 2.86 -11.42 13.97
C THR A 77 4.28 -10.89 13.79
N HIS A 78 5.29 -11.75 13.98
CA HIS A 78 6.69 -11.37 13.75
C HIS A 78 7.02 -11.06 12.28
N TRP A 79 6.18 -11.49 11.33
CA TRP A 79 6.33 -11.15 9.91
C TRP A 79 5.88 -9.72 9.59
N ALA A 80 5.00 -9.14 10.41
CA ALA A 80 4.36 -7.85 10.15
C ALA A 80 3.78 -7.76 8.72
N GLN A 81 3.85 -6.58 8.09
CA GLN A 81 3.42 -6.33 6.72
C GLN A 81 4.58 -5.78 5.89
N THR A 82 4.53 -5.95 4.57
CA THR A 82 5.47 -5.29 3.65
C THR A 82 4.87 -3.97 3.16
N VAL A 83 5.64 -2.88 3.25
CA VAL A 83 5.22 -1.55 2.81
C VAL A 83 5.95 -1.17 1.51
N LEU A 84 5.20 -0.92 0.45
CA LEU A 84 5.69 -0.40 -0.82
C LEU A 84 5.29 1.08 -0.96
N PRO A 85 6.17 2.02 -0.61
CA PRO A 85 5.85 3.44 -0.67
C PRO A 85 5.60 3.92 -2.10
N LEU A 86 4.66 4.85 -2.25
CA LEU A 86 4.50 5.60 -3.48
C LEU A 86 5.59 6.68 -3.52
N ALA A 87 6.19 6.90 -4.69
CA ALA A 87 7.22 7.93 -4.83
C ALA A 87 6.70 9.36 -4.55
N VAL A 88 5.40 9.61 -4.72
CA VAL A 88 4.72 10.83 -4.30
C VAL A 88 3.32 10.44 -3.79
N PRO A 89 2.88 10.95 -2.62
CA PRO A 89 1.53 10.69 -2.13
C PRO A 89 0.44 11.16 -3.11
N ILE A 90 -0.62 10.38 -3.27
CA ILE A 90 -1.74 10.69 -4.16
C ILE A 90 -2.90 11.25 -3.34
N SER A 91 -3.41 12.43 -3.69
CA SER A 91 -4.61 12.99 -3.05
C SER A 91 -5.86 12.19 -3.43
N ALA A 92 -6.54 11.61 -2.44
CA ALA A 92 -7.81 10.90 -2.62
C ALA A 92 -8.99 11.86 -2.89
N VAL A 93 -8.81 13.16 -2.63
CA VAL A 93 -9.78 14.20 -3.04
C VAL A 93 -9.73 14.40 -4.55
N GLN A 94 -8.51 14.42 -5.11
CA GLN A 94 -8.28 14.66 -6.53
C GLN A 94 -8.48 13.39 -7.38
N TYR A 95 -8.02 12.25 -6.87
CA TYR A 95 -8.04 10.97 -7.59
C TYR A 95 -9.03 10.01 -6.92
N GLY A 96 -9.97 9.47 -7.71
CA GLY A 96 -11.04 8.61 -7.20
C GLY A 96 -10.71 7.12 -7.22
N ARG A 97 -9.73 6.70 -8.02
CA ARG A 97 -9.37 5.28 -8.19
C ARG A 97 -7.88 5.13 -8.46
N ILE A 98 -7.26 4.17 -7.77
CA ILE A 98 -5.91 3.70 -8.09
C ILE A 98 -6.04 2.27 -8.63
N SER A 99 -5.42 2.01 -9.78
CA SER A 99 -5.35 0.69 -10.41
C SER A 99 -3.92 0.37 -10.79
N GLY A 100 -3.52 -0.89 -10.84
CA GLY A 100 -2.13 -1.22 -11.13
C GLY A 100 -1.84 -2.71 -11.08
N CYS A 101 -0.56 -3.03 -11.14
CA CYS A 101 -0.05 -4.38 -10.96
C CYS A 101 1.19 -4.36 -10.06
N VAL A 102 1.31 -5.41 -9.25
CA VAL A 102 2.53 -5.74 -8.51
C VAL A 102 3.03 -7.07 -9.06
N SER A 103 4.30 -7.11 -9.42
CA SER A 103 4.99 -8.31 -9.88
C SER A 103 6.19 -8.56 -8.99
N MET A 104 6.43 -9.83 -8.66
CA MET A 104 7.52 -10.24 -7.77
C MET A 104 8.24 -11.42 -8.41
N ALA A 105 9.57 -11.35 -8.48
CA ALA A 105 10.39 -12.44 -8.99
C ALA A 105 11.64 -12.62 -8.11
N ARG A 106 12.18 -13.83 -8.10
CA ARG A 106 13.50 -14.10 -7.50
C ARG A 106 14.54 -13.27 -8.24
N SER A 107 15.40 -12.59 -7.49
CA SER A 107 16.49 -11.83 -8.08
C SER A 107 17.44 -12.74 -8.85
N ARG A 108 17.84 -12.30 -10.04
CA ARG A 108 18.76 -13.06 -10.90
C ARG A 108 20.22 -12.88 -10.48
N THR A 109 20.52 -11.82 -9.74
CA THR A 109 21.89 -11.44 -9.37
C THR A 109 22.23 -11.77 -7.93
N GLU A 110 21.24 -11.84 -7.04
CA GLU A 110 21.47 -12.06 -5.61
C GLU A 110 20.60 -13.21 -5.06
N HIS A 111 21.27 -14.18 -4.43
CA HIS A 111 20.60 -15.30 -3.79
C HIS A 111 19.74 -14.80 -2.61
N ARG A 112 18.56 -15.40 -2.44
CA ARG A 112 17.58 -15.03 -1.39
C ARG A 112 17.08 -13.57 -1.44
N CYS A 113 17.12 -12.93 -2.60
CA CYS A 113 16.51 -11.62 -2.82
C CYS A 113 15.30 -11.71 -3.75
N LEU A 114 14.37 -10.76 -3.60
CA LEU A 114 13.22 -10.58 -4.48
C LEU A 114 13.30 -9.22 -5.17
N ASP A 115 13.13 -9.22 -6.49
CA ASP A 115 12.92 -8.01 -7.29
C ASP A 115 11.41 -7.81 -7.44
N ILE A 116 10.92 -6.66 -7.00
CA ILE A 116 9.50 -6.32 -6.96
C ILE A 116 9.28 -5.12 -7.89
N SER A 117 8.37 -5.26 -8.85
CA SER A 117 7.92 -4.16 -9.71
C SER A 117 6.50 -3.78 -9.35
N MET A 118 6.24 -2.49 -9.17
CA MET A 118 4.90 -1.94 -8.93
C MET A 118 4.61 -0.87 -9.96
N THR A 119 3.59 -1.09 -10.79
CA THR A 119 3.04 -0.08 -11.70
C THR A 119 1.66 0.32 -11.21
N TYR A 120 1.40 1.61 -11.10
CA TYR A 120 0.10 2.13 -10.67
C TYR A 120 -0.34 3.31 -11.53
N ARG A 121 -1.65 3.47 -11.64
CA ARG A 121 -2.38 4.51 -12.37
C ARG A 121 -3.43 5.11 -11.44
N ALA A 122 -3.36 6.41 -11.23
CA ALA A 122 -4.36 7.16 -10.48
C ALA A 122 -5.29 7.89 -11.45
N HIS A 123 -6.59 7.59 -11.37
CA HIS A 123 -7.63 8.16 -12.21
C HIS A 123 -8.25 9.36 -11.50
N LEU A 124 -8.32 10.49 -12.21
CA LEU A 124 -8.94 11.70 -11.67
C LEU A 124 -10.41 11.42 -11.31
N ARG A 125 -10.87 12.04 -10.23
CA ARG A 125 -12.28 11.94 -9.84
C ARG A 125 -13.15 12.76 -10.80
N GLU A 126 -14.27 12.18 -11.23
CA GLU A 126 -15.26 12.87 -12.05
C GLU A 126 -15.70 14.18 -11.38
N GLY A 127 -15.67 15.29 -12.13
CA GLY A 127 -15.94 16.64 -11.62
C GLY A 127 -14.70 17.50 -11.30
N GLN A 128 -13.53 16.90 -11.05
CA GLN A 128 -12.25 17.65 -10.99
C GLN A 128 -11.76 18.06 -12.39
N GLU A 129 -12.17 17.34 -13.44
CA GLU A 129 -11.86 17.62 -14.84
C GLU A 129 -12.38 19.00 -15.29
N ARG A 130 -13.59 19.36 -14.82
CA ARG A 130 -14.27 20.61 -15.20
C ARG A 130 -13.59 21.86 -14.64
N ALA A 131 -12.90 21.74 -13.50
CA ALA A 131 -12.18 22.85 -12.89
C ALA A 131 -10.86 23.20 -13.63
N ARG A 132 -10.34 22.30 -14.47
CA ARG A 132 -9.04 22.47 -15.16
C ARG A 132 -9.12 22.98 -16.59
N GLY A 133 -10.31 23.34 -17.08
CA GLY A 133 -10.51 23.86 -18.43
C GLY A 133 -10.50 22.74 -19.47
N GLY A 134 -11.58 22.65 -20.24
CA GLY A 134 -11.87 21.54 -21.14
C GLY A 134 -10.77 21.29 -22.18
N ALA A 135 -10.03 20.21 -22.00
CA ALA A 135 -9.40 19.46 -23.07
C ALA A 135 -9.43 17.98 -22.67
N ASN A 136 -9.81 17.12 -23.62
CA ASN A 136 -9.82 15.67 -23.51
C ASN A 136 -8.35 15.17 -23.46
N LEU A 137 -7.68 15.42 -22.34
CA LEU A 137 -6.41 14.80 -22.00
C LEU A 137 -6.70 13.61 -21.10
N ASP A 138 -5.99 12.51 -21.31
CA ASP A 138 -5.95 11.39 -20.37
C ASP A 138 -5.38 11.91 -19.03
N LEU A 139 -6.27 12.17 -18.06
CA LEU A 139 -5.95 12.77 -16.75
C LEU A 139 -5.44 11.72 -15.74
N THR A 140 -4.68 10.75 -16.25
CA THR A 140 -4.15 9.63 -15.47
C THR A 140 -2.71 9.89 -15.05
N LEU A 141 -2.42 9.77 -13.75
CA LEU A 141 -1.04 9.70 -13.26
C LEU A 141 -0.57 8.25 -13.31
N GLU A 142 0.33 7.92 -14.22
CA GLU A 142 0.97 6.60 -14.29
C GLU A 142 2.39 6.63 -13.72
N ARG A 143 2.75 5.59 -12.95
CA ARG A 143 4.11 5.44 -12.44
C ARG A 143 4.49 3.97 -12.28
N THR A 144 5.77 3.69 -12.50
CA THR A 144 6.39 2.40 -12.20
C THR A 144 7.52 2.61 -11.21
N GLN A 145 7.59 1.74 -10.20
CA GLN A 145 8.63 1.71 -9.18
C GLN A 145 9.18 0.28 -9.04
N ILE A 146 10.49 0.18 -8.83
CA ILE A 146 11.17 -1.09 -8.60
C ILE A 146 11.71 -1.08 -7.18
N PHE A 147 11.44 -2.15 -6.45
CA PHE A 147 11.95 -2.40 -5.11
C PHE A 147 12.78 -3.67 -5.11
N LYS A 148 13.75 -3.71 -4.21
CA LYS A 148 14.51 -4.91 -3.91
C LYS A 148 14.28 -5.28 -2.46
N MET A 149 13.83 -6.51 -2.23
CA MET A 149 13.69 -7.05 -0.89
C MET A 149 14.84 -8.03 -0.63
N SER A 150 15.69 -7.70 0.34
CA SER A 150 16.82 -8.50 0.77
C SER A 150 16.79 -8.69 2.28
N VAL A 151 17.33 -9.81 2.74
CA VAL A 151 17.54 -10.04 4.17
C VAL A 151 18.88 -9.41 4.55
N THR A 152 18.83 -8.38 5.38
CA THR A 152 20.03 -7.79 5.99
C THR A 152 20.17 -8.34 7.40
N GLY A 153 20.92 -9.43 7.55
CA GLY A 153 21.26 -10.04 8.83
C GLY A 153 22.53 -10.89 8.70
N PRO A 154 23.28 -11.12 9.79
CA PRO A 154 24.40 -12.05 9.77
C PRO A 154 23.89 -13.46 9.44
N ALA A 155 24.60 -14.12 8.52
CA ALA A 155 24.31 -15.48 8.06
C ALA A 155 24.48 -16.53 9.16
#